data_AF-A0A7C5HQ87-F1
#
_entry.id   AF-A0A7C5HQ87-F1
#
_cell.length_a   1.000
_cell.length_b   1.000
_cell.length_c   1.000
_cell.angle_alpha   90.00
_cell.angle_beta   90.00
_cell.angle_gamma   90.00
#
_symmetry.space_group_name_H-M   'P 1'
#
loop_
_entity.id
_entity.type
_entity.pdbx_description
1 polymer ?
#
loop_
_entity_poly.entity_id
_entity_poly.type
_entity_poly.pdbx_seq_one_letter_code
_entity_poly.pdbx_strand_id
1 'polypeptide(L)' 'MKRYSATEVEMKRYAVLQSVVNGFITLKAAAKLLRLSYRQALRLKKHFLAQQLEGLFRKSPSHPPNQKVTPELKE' A
#
# COMPACT_ATOMS: atom_id res chain seq x y z
N MET A 1 15.51 -11.54 -14.13
CA MET A 1 14.93 -11.37 -12.78
C MET A 1 14.72 -9.88 -12.52
N LYS A 2 13.50 -9.44 -12.19
CA LYS A 2 13.25 -8.05 -11.75
C LYS A 2 13.88 -7.85 -10.36
N ARG A 3 14.65 -6.78 -10.19
CA ARG A 3 15.18 -6.34 -8.89
C ARG A 3 14.38 -5.15 -8.42
N TYR A 4 14.03 -5.13 -7.14
CA TYR A 4 13.35 -4.00 -6.50
C TYR A 4 14.24 -3.43 -5.41
N SER A 5 14.25 -2.10 -5.29
CA SER A 5 14.75 -1.41 -4.11
C SER A 5 13.56 -1.19 -3.18
N ALA A 6 13.60 -1.79 -1.99
CA ALA A 6 12.55 -1.70 -0.98
C ALA A 6 13.14 -1.27 0.35
N THR A 7 12.40 -0.42 1.05
CA THR A 7 12.70 -0.04 2.43
C THR A 7 12.34 -1.17 3.39
N GLU A 8 12.90 -1.15 4.60
CA GLU A 8 12.58 -2.12 5.66
C GLU A 8 11.07 -2.14 5.99
N VAL A 9 10.43 -0.96 5.97
CA VAL A 9 8.99 -0.82 6.20
C VAL A 9 8.18 -1.55 5.12
N GLU A 10 8.58 -1.44 3.86
CA GLU A 10 7.93 -2.12 2.74
C GLU A 10 8.11 -3.63 2.82
N MET A 11 9.30 -4.10 3.18
CA MET A 11 9.57 -5.52 3.39
C MET A 11 8.77 -6.10 4.56
N LYS A 12 8.65 -5.36 5.67
CA LYS A 12 7.82 -5.76 6.80
C LYS A 12 6.34 -5.87 6.41
N ARG A 13 5.83 -4.91 5.64
CA ARG A 13 4.46 -4.94 5.10
C ARG A 13 4.25 -6.14 4.19
N TYR A 14 5.21 -6.43 3.31
CA TYR A 14 5.17 -7.59 2.43
C TYR A 14 5.04 -8.89 3.23
N ALA A 15 5.94 -9.13 4.18
CA ALA A 15 5.93 -10.34 4.99
C ALA A 15 4.60 -10.52 5.75
N VAL A 16 4.12 -9.47 6.43
CA VAL A 16 2.88 -9.52 7.20
C VAL A 16 1.66 -9.74 6.30
N LEU A 17 1.58 -9.05 5.16
CA LEU A 17 0.45 -9.21 4.22
C LEU A 17 0.48 -10.58 3.55
N GLN A 18 1.66 -11.13 3.24
CA GLN A 18 1.80 -12.49 2.74
C GLN A 18 1.27 -13.50 3.77
N SER A 19 1.56 -13.33 5.06
CA SER A 19 1.00 -14.18 6.12
C SER A 19 -0.53 -14.06 6.22
N VAL A 20 -1.11 -12.89 5.92
CA VAL A 20 -2.57 -12.73 5.84
C VAL A 20 -3.15 -13.48 4.64
N VAL A 21 -2.52 -13.38 3.48
CA VAL A 21 -2.96 -14.07 2.25
C VAL A 21 -2.89 -15.58 2.42
N ASN A 22 -1.83 -16.07 3.06
CA ASN A 22 -1.63 -17.49 3.36
C ASN A 22 -2.53 -18.00 4.51
N GLY A 23 -3.33 -17.13 5.14
CA GLY A 23 -4.26 -17.51 6.21
C GLY A 23 -3.64 -17.72 7.60
N PHE A 24 -2.34 -17.48 7.76
CA PHE A 24 -1.65 -17.65 9.06
C PHE A 24 -2.09 -16.62 10.10
N ILE A 25 -2.45 -15.40 9.68
CA ILE A 25 -2.94 -14.35 10.57
C ILE A 25 -4.14 -13.62 9.98
N THR A 26 -5.00 -13.07 10.83
CA THR A 26 -6.13 -12.25 10.38
C THR A 26 -5.66 -10.85 9.98
N LEU A 27 -6.44 -10.18 9.12
CA LEU A 27 -6.17 -8.79 8.75
C LEU A 27 -6.22 -7.84 9.96
N LYS A 28 -7.04 -8.14 10.98
CA LYS A 28 -7.11 -7.39 12.23
C LYS A 28 -5.81 -7.51 13.03
N ALA A 29 -5.21 -8.70 13.08
CA ALA A 29 -3.91 -8.92 13.72
C ALA A 29 -2.79 -8.21 12.94
N ALA A 30 -2.80 -8.32 11.60
CA ALA A 30 -1.85 -7.61 10.74
C ALA A 30 -1.89 -6.08 10.93
N ALA A 31 -3.10 -5.50 11.05
CA ALA A 31 -3.25 -4.07 11.32
C ALA A 31 -2.53 -3.64 12.61
N LYS A 32 -2.64 -4.44 13.68
CA LYS A 32 -1.91 -4.20 14.94
C LYS A 32 -0.40 -4.32 14.77
N LEU A 33 0.08 -5.38 14.10
CA LEU A 33 1.50 -5.61 13.86
C LEU A 33 2.17 -4.48 13.04
N LEU A 34 1.41 -3.94 12.08
CA LEU A 34 1.86 -2.83 11.23
C LEU A 34 1.61 -1.45 11.86
N ARG A 35 0.99 -1.39 13.03
CA ARG A 35 0.55 -0.14 13.69
C ARG A 35 -0.31 0.74 12.77
N LEU A 36 -1.23 0.11 12.04
CA LEU A 36 -2.16 0.75 11.10
C LEU A 36 -3.60 0.61 11.59
N SER A 37 -4.46 1.54 11.17
CA SER A 37 -5.89 1.33 11.33
C SER A 37 -6.36 0.17 10.44
N TYR A 38 -7.45 -0.48 10.84
CA TYR A 38 -8.00 -1.60 10.07
C TYR A 38 -8.31 -1.22 8.62
N ARG A 39 -8.83 -0.01 8.38
CA ARG A 39 -9.10 0.52 7.04
C ARG A 39 -7.83 0.74 6.22
N GLN A 40 -6.74 1.21 6.85
CA GLN A 40 -5.44 1.34 6.18
C GLN A 40 -4.89 -0.04 5.78
N ALA A 41 -4.95 -1.02 6.68
CA ALA A 41 -4.53 -2.39 6.39
C ALA A 41 -5.37 -3.02 5.27
N LEU A 42 -6.69 -2.77 5.24
CA LEU A 42 -7.59 -3.22 4.17
C LEU A 42 -7.21 -2.63 2.81
N ARG A 43 -6.93 -1.32 2.74
CA ARG A 43 -6.45 -0.67 1.50
C ARG A 43 -5.11 -1.24 1.05
N LEU A 44 -4.17 -1.40 1.98
CA LEU A 44 -2.87 -2.01 1.72
C LEU A 44 -2.99 -3.42 1.17
N LYS A 45 -3.84 -4.27 1.77
CA LYS A 45 -4.15 -5.62 1.26
C LYS A 45 -4.71 -5.56 -0.17
N LYS A 46 -5.63 -4.63 -0.45
CA LYS A 46 -6.21 -4.47 -1.80
C LYS A 46 -5.13 -4.14 -2.83
N HIS A 47 -4.23 -3.20 -2.53
CA HIS A 47 -3.12 -2.85 -3.43
C HIS A 47 -2.12 -4.01 -3.59
N PHE A 48 -1.81 -4.71 -2.50
CA PHE A 48 -0.93 -5.87 -2.51
C PHE A 48 -1.48 -7.01 -3.37
N LEU A 49 -2.77 -7.32 -3.27
CA LEU A 49 -3.39 -8.36 -4.11
C LEU A 49 -3.38 -7.99 -5.60
N ALA A 50 -3.49 -6.71 -5.93
CA ALA A 50 -3.50 -6.26 -7.32
C ALA A 50 -2.10 -6.17 -7.95
N GLN A 51 -1.09 -5.76 -7.19
CA GLN A 51 0.23 -5.34 -7.71
C GLN A 51 1.41 -5.95 -6.96
N GLN A 52 1.18 -6.86 -6.01
CA GLN A 52 2.20 -7.47 -5.17
C GLN A 52 3.08 -6.41 -4.50
N LEU A 53 4.40 -6.58 -4.54
CA LEU A 53 5.38 -5.67 -3.96
C LEU A 53 5.27 -4.24 -4.53
N GLU A 54 4.98 -4.08 -5.83
CA GLU A 54 4.80 -2.77 -6.47
C GLU A 54 3.61 -1.99 -5.89
N GLY A 55 2.61 -2.70 -5.34
CA GLY A 55 1.46 -2.12 -4.67
C GLY A 55 1.76 -1.55 -3.28
N LEU A 56 2.94 -1.85 -2.71
CA LEU A 56 3.36 -1.36 -1.40
C LEU A 56 4.21 -0.10 -1.49
N PHE A 57 4.79 0.17 -2.66
CA PHE A 57 5.66 1.32 -2.89
C PHE A 57 4.87 2.62 -2.91
N ARG A 58 5.47 3.66 -2.33
CA ARG A 58 4.92 5.01 -2.40
C ARG A 58 4.95 5.48 -3.85
N LYS A 59 3.77 5.78 -4.40
CA LYS A 59 3.64 6.37 -5.74
C LYS A 59 3.52 7.88 -5.62
N SER A 60 4.32 8.58 -6.41
CA SER A 60 4.14 10.02 -6.63
C SER A 60 2.82 10.24 -7.38
N PRO A 61 2.02 11.26 -7.02
CA PRO A 61 0.87 11.63 -7.83
C PRO A 61 1.34 12.02 -9.24
N SER A 62 0.52 11.73 -10.26
CA SER A 62 0.86 12.04 -11.66
C SER A 62 0.99 13.54 -11.92
N HIS A 63 0.23 14.35 -11.19
CA HIS A 63 0.24 15.80 -11.30
C HIS A 63 0.60 16.45 -9.96
N PRO A 64 1.31 17.60 -9.99
CA PRO A 64 1.56 18.38 -8.79
C PRO A 64 0.24 18.95 -8.23
N PRO A 65 0.16 19.23 -6.93
CA PRO A 65 -1.09 19.64 -6.28
C PRO A 65 -1.76 20.87 -6.90
N ASN A 66 -0.96 21.83 -7.39
CA ASN A 66 -1.42 23.06 -8.06
C ASN A 66 -2.08 22.84 -9.43
N GLN A 67 -1.90 21.66 -10.03
CA GLN A 67 -2.50 21.26 -11.31
C GLN A 67 -3.61 20.19 -11.14
N LYS A 68 -4.01 19.89 -9.90
CA LYS A 68 -5.10 18.93 -9.64
C LYS A 68 -6.49 19.44 -10.04
N VAL A 69 -6.65 20.76 -10.14
CA VAL A 69 -7.92 21.39 -10.51
C VAL A 69 -7.89 21.61 -12.01
N THR A 70 -8.81 20.98 -12.74
CA THR A 70 -9.01 21.27 -14.17
C THR A 70 -9.41 22.75 -14.32
N PRO A 71 -8.99 23.44 -15.39
CA PRO A 71 -9.34 24.85 -15.60
C PRO A 71 -10.86 25.11 -15.57
N GLU A 72 -11.67 24.10 -15.91
CA GLU A 72 -13.14 24.13 -15.84
C GLU A 72 -13.73 24.37 -14.44
N LEU A 73 -12.96 24.15 -13.36
CA LEU A 73 -13.38 24.37 -11.97
C LEU A 73 -12.84 25.69 -11.38
N LYS A 74 -12.14 26.52 -12.18
CA LYS A 74 -11.53 27.77 -11.74
C LYS A 74 -12.37 29.02 -12.04
N GLU A 75 -13.49 28.90 -12.74
CA GLU A 75 -14.42 30.00 -13.03
C GLU A 75 -15.58 30.06 -12.04
#